data_AF-A0A522VRF1-F1
#
_entry.id   AF-A0A522VRF1-F1
#
_cell.length_a   1.000
_cell.length_b   1.000
_cell.length_c   1.000
_cell.angle_alpha   90.00
_cell.angle_beta   90.00
_cell.angle_gamma   90.00
#
_symmetry.space_group_name_H-M   'P 1'
#
loop_
_entity.id
_entity.type
_entity.pdbx_description
1 polymer ?
#
loop_
_entity_poly.entity_id
_entity_poly.type
_entity_poly.pdbx_seq_one_letter_code
_entity_poly.pdbx_strand_id
1 'polypeptide(L)'
;MPPRGNRLACSVRSVDGCIGSYDVYPGEQPNTVARVDAVKWDREPQRPVQECAFTLIGDMGMTGQVMLVNQYQWRALAEAKLENFFYAAILWGKSPFKVIEDAQFMLKRGAK
;
A
#
# COMPACT_ATOMS: atom_id res chain seq x y z
N MET A 1 2.60 -21.35 0.72
CA MET A 1 2.08 -20.61 1.89
C MET A 1 0.89 -19.80 1.40
N PRO A 2 -0.30 -19.90 2.00
CA PRO A 2 -1.46 -19.08 1.62
C PRO A 2 -1.23 -17.60 1.97
N PRO A 3 -1.96 -16.67 1.34
CA PRO A 3 -1.95 -15.28 1.79
C PRO A 3 -2.47 -15.18 3.23
N ARG A 4 -2.00 -14.18 3.98
CA ARG A 4 -2.39 -13.94 5.38
C ARG A 4 -3.82 -13.43 5.53
N GLY A 5 -4.43 -12.95 4.45
CA GLY A 5 -5.80 -12.46 4.44
C GLY A 5 -6.37 -12.41 3.04
N ASN A 6 -7.67 -12.09 2.98
CA ASN A 6 -8.48 -12.11 1.76
C ASN A 6 -8.37 -10.80 0.98
N ARG A 7 -8.17 -9.69 1.69
CA ARG A 7 -7.90 -8.38 1.08
C ARG A 7 -7.09 -7.50 2.01
N LEU A 8 -6.42 -6.52 1.42
CA LEU A 8 -5.84 -5.39 2.11
C LEU A 8 -6.78 -4.20 1.92
N ALA A 9 -7.38 -3.73 3.00
CA ALA A 9 -8.17 -2.51 3.00
C ALA A 9 -7.23 -1.31 3.14
N CYS A 10 -7.26 -0.44 2.14
CA CYS A 10 -6.37 0.71 2.03
C CYS A 10 -7.16 2.00 2.21
N SER A 11 -6.63 2.91 3.03
CA SER A 11 -7.11 4.27 3.16
C SER A 11 -5.97 5.23 2.86
N VAL A 12 -6.25 6.29 2.12
CA VAL A 12 -5.28 7.32 1.75
C VAL A 12 -5.85 8.68 2.12
N ARG A 13 -5.02 9.54 2.69
CA ARG A 13 -5.39 10.91 3.02
C ARG A 13 -4.46 11.85 2.29
N SER A 14 -4.99 12.83 1.58
CA SER A 14 -4.22 13.90 0.95
C SER A 14 -3.99 15.09 1.89
N VAL A 15 -3.02 15.94 1.55
CA VAL A 15 -2.65 17.12 2.36
C VAL A 15 -3.79 18.15 2.47
N ASP A 16 -4.66 18.23 1.46
CA ASP A 16 -5.88 19.06 1.48
C ASP A 16 -7.05 18.38 2.20
N GLY A 17 -6.82 17.20 2.79
CA GLY A 17 -7.76 16.49 3.65
C GLY A 17 -8.81 15.68 2.88
N CYS A 18 -8.54 15.27 1.65
CA CYS A 18 -9.39 14.32 0.93
C CYS A 18 -9.06 12.90 1.38
N ILE A 19 -10.07 12.03 1.46
CA ILE A 19 -9.96 10.67 1.93
C ILE A 19 -10.35 9.72 0.80
N GLY A 20 -9.39 8.89 0.42
CA GLY A 20 -9.58 7.83 -0.57
C GLY A 20 -9.57 6.46 0.10
N SER A 21 -10.32 5.52 -0.44
CA SER A 21 -10.30 4.13 -0.01
C SER A 21 -10.30 3.18 -1.21
N TYR A 22 -9.63 2.04 -1.06
CA TYR A 22 -9.59 0.99 -2.07
C TYR A 22 -9.16 -0.32 -1.42
N ASP A 23 -9.34 -1.41 -2.17
CA ASP A 23 -8.95 -2.74 -1.75
C ASP A 23 -7.90 -3.34 -2.68
N VAL A 24 -7.01 -4.14 -2.10
CA VAL A 24 -6.04 -4.96 -2.85
C VAL A 24 -6.25 -6.43 -2.54
N TYR A 25 -6.26 -7.26 -3.57
CA TYR A 25 -6.54 -8.69 -3.47
C TYR A 25 -5.28 -9.51 -3.80
N PRO A 26 -4.97 -10.54 -3.00
CA PRO A 26 -3.83 -11.40 -3.25
C PRO A 26 -4.01 -12.18 -4.56
N GLY A 27 -2.89 -12.46 -5.24
CA GLY A 27 -2.87 -13.36 -6.40
C GLY A 27 -2.97 -14.83 -6.01
N GLU A 28 -3.03 -15.70 -7.02
CA GLU A 28 -2.96 -17.15 -6.80
C GLU A 28 -1.53 -17.60 -6.45
N GLN A 29 -0.53 -16.92 -7.00
CA GLN A 29 0.88 -17.24 -6.79
C GLN A 29 1.46 -16.49 -5.59
N PRO A 30 2.39 -17.12 -4.82
CA PRO A 30 3.03 -16.45 -3.70
C PRO A 30 3.64 -15.10 -4.05
N ASN A 31 3.42 -14.11 -3.18
CA ASN A 31 3.97 -12.76 -3.32
C ASN A 31 3.49 -12.01 -4.58
N THR A 32 2.25 -12.27 -5.01
CA THR A 32 1.60 -11.56 -6.12
C THR A 32 0.30 -10.88 -5.71
N VAL A 33 -0.14 -9.92 -6.51
CA VAL A 33 -1.41 -9.20 -6.38
C VAL A 33 -2.26 -9.54 -7.59
N ALA A 34 -3.50 -9.98 -7.39
CA ALA A 34 -4.43 -10.24 -8.48
C ALA A 34 -5.01 -8.93 -9.03
N ARG A 35 -5.43 -8.05 -8.11
CA ARG A 35 -6.20 -6.86 -8.43
C ARG A 35 -5.98 -5.79 -7.38
N VAL A 36 -5.89 -4.56 -7.85
CA VAL A 36 -5.99 -3.33 -7.05
C VAL A 36 -7.24 -2.61 -7.54
N ASP A 37 -8.20 -2.37 -6.65
CA ASP A 37 -9.39 -1.61 -6.99
C ASP A 37 -9.03 -0.12 -7.17
N ALA A 38 -9.82 0.59 -7.97
CA ALA A 38 -9.66 2.03 -8.12
C ALA A 38 -9.94 2.76 -6.81
N VAL A 39 -9.15 3.80 -6.53
CA VAL A 39 -9.34 4.63 -5.33
C VAL A 39 -10.65 5.39 -5.43
N LYS A 40 -11.53 5.13 -4.47
CA LYS A 40 -12.78 5.88 -4.28
C LYS A 40 -12.50 7.02 -3.33
N TRP A 41 -12.47 8.22 -3.88
CA TRP A 41 -12.29 9.46 -3.12
C TRP A 41 -13.64 10.02 -2.67
N ASP A 42 -13.66 10.60 -1.47
CA ASP A 42 -14.76 11.44 -1.02
C ASP A 42 -14.90 12.72 -1.88
N ARG A 43 -13.77 13.28 -2.28
CA ARG A 43 -13.59 14.40 -3.21
C ARG A 43 -12.22 14.29 -3.88
N GLU A 44 -12.10 14.78 -5.11
CA GLU A 44 -10.84 14.65 -5.85
C GLU A 44 -9.69 15.46 -5.20
N PRO A 45 -8.56 14.82 -4.86
CA PRO A 45 -7.44 15.50 -4.23
C PRO A 45 -6.73 16.43 -5.22
N GLN A 46 -6.48 17.67 -4.78
CA GLN A 46 -5.68 18.66 -5.52
C GLN A 46 -4.25 18.72 -5.00
N ARG A 47 -3.98 18.12 -3.83
CA ARG A 47 -2.65 18.00 -3.24
C ARG A 47 -2.20 16.55 -3.11
N PRO A 48 -0.89 16.29 -3.01
CA PRO A 48 -0.36 14.94 -2.85
C PRO A 48 -0.91 14.22 -1.61
N VAL A 49 -0.79 12.89 -1.63
CA VAL A 49 -1.08 12.02 -0.49
C VAL A 49 -0.15 12.35 0.68
N GLN A 50 -0.72 12.55 1.86
CA GLN A 50 -0.05 12.84 3.12
C GLN A 50 0.27 11.56 3.92
N GLU A 51 -0.68 10.63 3.95
CA GLU A 51 -0.53 9.37 4.69
C GLU A 51 -1.42 8.28 4.09
N CYS A 52 -1.00 7.03 4.28
CA CYS A 52 -1.75 5.85 3.91
C CYS A 52 -1.85 4.92 5.11
N ALA A 53 -3.02 4.31 5.30
CA ALA A 53 -3.28 3.27 6.28
C ALA A 53 -3.66 1.97 5.56
N PHE A 54 -3.02 0.88 5.94
CA PHE A 54 -3.23 -0.45 5.35
C PHE A 54 -3.63 -1.43 6.42
N THR A 55 -4.80 -2.05 6.28
CA THR A 55 -5.35 -3.01 7.23
C THR A 55 -5.60 -4.33 6.54
N LEU A 56 -4.97 -5.39 7.05
CA LEU A 56 -5.20 -6.74 6.53
C LEU A 56 -6.56 -7.27 7.02
N ILE A 57 -7.37 -7.76 6.10
CA ILE A 57 -8.65 -8.39 6.37
C ILE A 57 -8.50 -9.90 6.16
N GLY A 58 -8.60 -10.67 7.24
CA GLY A 58 -8.60 -12.14 7.19
C GLY A 58 -10.02 -12.72 7.19
N ASP A 59 -10.11 -14.05 7.23
CA ASP A 59 -11.39 -14.79 7.22
C ASP A 59 -12.31 -14.43 8.40
N MET A 60 -11.72 -14.14 9.57
CA MET A 60 -12.46 -13.75 10.77
C MET A 60 -12.64 -12.23 10.93
N GLY A 61 -12.34 -11.45 9.88
CA GLY A 61 -12.44 -9.99 9.88
C GLY A 61 -11.09 -9.28 9.96
N MET A 62 -11.09 -8.05 10.48
CA MET A 62 -9.87 -7.22 10.57
C MET A 62 -8.86 -7.86 11.53
N THR A 63 -7.60 -7.99 11.10
CA THR A 63 -6.55 -8.60 11.93
C THR A 63 -5.95 -7.65 12.97
N GLY A 64 -6.44 -6.41 13.06
CA GLY A 64 -6.01 -5.39 14.04
C GLY A 64 -4.65 -4.74 13.77
N GLN A 65 -3.84 -5.27 12.85
CA GLN A 65 -2.60 -4.63 12.43
C GLN A 65 -2.87 -3.59 11.35
N VAL A 66 -2.71 -2.32 11.71
CA VAL A 66 -2.70 -1.18 10.79
C VAL A 66 -1.26 -0.80 10.52
N MET A 67 -0.87 -0.83 9.24
CA MET A 67 0.39 -0.26 8.79
C MET A 67 0.15 1.17 8.32
N LEU A 68 0.86 2.11 8.92
CA LEU A 68 0.84 3.51 8.52
C LEU A 68 2.09 3.83 7.70
N VAL A 69 1.88 4.53 6.59
CA VAL A 69 2.93 4.98 5.68
C VAL A 69 2.77 6.49 5.51
N ASN A 70 3.82 7.24 5.83
CA ASN A 70 3.78 8.70 5.68
C ASN A 70 4.01 9.14 4.22
N GLN A 71 3.83 10.44 3.96
CA GLN A 71 3.98 11.05 2.64
C GLN A 71 5.29 10.66 1.93
N TYR A 72 6.42 10.70 2.63
CA TYR A 72 7.73 10.44 2.02
C TYR A 72 7.88 8.99 1.61
N GLN A 73 7.43 8.06 2.45
CA GLN A 73 7.48 6.63 2.16
C GLN A 73 6.51 6.26 1.03
N TRP A 74 5.29 6.81 1.07
CA TRP A 74 4.30 6.57 0.02
C TRP A 74 4.75 7.13 -1.32
N ARG A 75 5.23 8.38 -1.34
CA ARG A 75 5.81 8.98 -2.54
C ARG A 75 6.97 8.14 -3.08
N ALA A 76 7.82 7.62 -2.19
CA ALA A 76 8.91 6.77 -2.61
C ALA A 76 8.44 5.51 -3.34
N LEU A 77 7.44 4.82 -2.79
CA LEU A 77 6.83 3.64 -3.41
C LEU A 77 6.22 3.99 -4.77
N ALA A 78 5.48 5.10 -4.86
CA ALA A 78 4.80 5.52 -6.08
C ALA A 78 5.76 5.91 -7.21
N GLU A 79 6.77 6.72 -6.90
CA GLU A 79 7.77 7.13 -7.90
C GLU A 79 8.64 5.95 -8.37
N ALA A 80 8.95 5.00 -7.47
CA ALA A 80 9.69 3.78 -7.80
C ALA A 80 8.81 2.69 -8.46
N LYS A 81 7.48 2.89 -8.53
CA LYS A 81 6.49 1.91 -9.03
C LYS A 81 6.53 0.57 -8.27
N LEU A 82 6.72 0.63 -6.96
CA LEU A 82 6.85 -0.54 -6.08
C LEU A 82 5.62 -0.84 -5.23
N GLU A 83 4.50 -0.17 -5.47
CA GLU A 83 3.25 -0.31 -4.69
C GLU A 83 2.75 -1.76 -4.70
N ASN A 84 2.76 -2.43 -5.85
CA ASN A 84 2.33 -3.83 -5.96
C ASN A 84 3.20 -4.78 -5.14
N PHE A 85 4.52 -4.56 -5.11
CA PHE A 85 5.43 -5.35 -4.27
C PHE A 85 5.20 -5.08 -2.78
N PHE A 86 4.88 -3.83 -2.43
CA PHE A 86 4.54 -3.44 -1.07
C PHE A 86 3.24 -4.11 -0.60
N TYR A 87 2.17 -4.08 -1.41
CA TYR A 87 0.92 -4.78 -1.07
C TYR A 87 1.13 -6.29 -0.95
N ALA A 88 1.85 -6.88 -1.91
CA ALA A 88 2.18 -8.30 -1.87
C ALA A 88 2.95 -8.65 -0.60
N ALA A 89 3.90 -7.82 -0.17
CA ALA A 89 4.66 -8.08 1.05
C ALA A 89 3.73 -8.16 2.28
N ILE A 90 2.73 -7.27 2.39
CA ILE A 90 1.75 -7.31 3.48
C ILE A 90 0.87 -8.56 3.37
N LEU A 91 0.25 -8.77 2.20
CA LEU A 91 -0.70 -9.87 1.96
C LEU A 91 -0.07 -11.25 2.15
N TRP A 92 1.21 -11.42 1.82
CA TRP A 92 1.91 -12.70 1.91
C TRP A 92 2.86 -12.81 3.11
N GLY A 93 2.82 -11.82 4.02
CA GLY A 93 3.57 -11.89 5.27
C GLY A 93 5.08 -11.71 5.18
N LYS A 94 5.56 -11.06 4.12
CA LYS A 94 6.94 -10.59 4.00
C LYS A 94 7.09 -9.23 4.68
N SER A 95 8.30 -8.66 4.62
CA SER A 95 8.59 -7.33 5.18
C SER A 95 8.25 -6.22 4.16
N PRO A 96 7.17 -5.45 4.35
CA PRO A 96 6.89 -4.28 3.53
C PRO A 96 7.88 -3.13 3.75
N PHE A 97 8.51 -3.05 4.93
CA PHE A 97 9.54 -2.04 5.21
C PHE A 97 10.75 -2.17 4.29
N LYS A 98 11.14 -3.41 3.94
CA LYS A 98 12.20 -3.64 2.98
C LYS A 98 11.87 -3.06 1.60
N VAL A 99 10.60 -3.16 1.17
CA VAL A 99 10.16 -2.57 -0.11
C VAL A 99 10.21 -1.04 -0.06
N ILE A 100 9.87 -0.43 1.08
CA ILE A 100 10.00 1.03 1.30
C ILE A 100 11.47 1.44 1.24
N GLU A 101 12.37 0.70 1.89
CA GLU A 101 13.82 0.96 1.86
C GLU A 101 14.38 0.88 0.44
N ASP A 102 14.02 -0.17 -0.30
CA ASP A 102 14.41 -0.37 -1.70
C ASP A 102 13.92 0.82 -2.57
N ALA A 103 12.67 1.26 -2.39
CA ALA A 103 12.11 2.41 -3.09
C ALA A 103 12.88 3.71 -2.81
N GLN A 104 13.16 4.00 -1.54
CA GLN A 104 13.93 5.18 -1.13
C GLN A 104 15.36 5.14 -1.68
N PHE A 105 15.98 3.96 -1.71
CA PHE A 105 17.31 3.78 -2.25
C PHE A 105 17.37 3.97 -3.77
N MET A 106 16.38 3.46 -4.50
CA MET A 106 16.27 3.66 -5.95
C MET A 106 16.16 5.14 -6.30
N LEU A 107 15.35 5.92 -5.56
CA LEU A 107 15.20 7.35 -5.80
C LEU A 107 16.48 8.14 -5.51
N LYS A 108 17.20 7.80 -4.44
CA LYS A 108 18.50 8.41 -4.14
C LYS A 108 19.53 8.14 -5.24
N ARG A 109 19.46 6.98 -5.90
CA ARG A 109 20.38 6.62 -7.00
C ARG A 109 19.98 7.23 -8.35
N GLY A 110 18.68 7.40 -8.60
CA GLY A 110 18.15 8.00 -9.83
C GLY A 110 18.25 9.53 -9.88
N ALA A 111 18.46 10.20 -8.74
CA ALA A 111 18.62 11.66 -8.66
C ALA A 111 20.03 12.18 -9.01
N LYS A 112 20.82 11.39 -9.76
CA LYS A 112 22.18 11.72 -10.19
C LYS A 112 22.25 12.09 -11.66
#